data_AF-A0A124FCW7-F1
#
_entry.id   AF-A0A124FCW7-F1
#
_cell.length_a   1.000
_cell.length_b   1.000
_cell.length_c   1.000
_cell.angle_alpha   90.00
_cell.angle_beta   90.00
_cell.angle_gamma   90.00
#
_symmetry.space_group_name_H-M   'P 1'
#
loop_
_entity.id
_entity.type
_entity.pdbx_description
1 polymer ?
#
loop_
_entity_poly.entity_id
_entity_poly.type
_entity_poly.pdbx_seq_one_letter_code
_entity_poly.pdbx_strand_id
1 'polypeptide(L)'
;MPGYFHFERNEPCPCMSGRKYKKCCISRLENYYQRFKILREWLEPEFAEALAAVCGLPAEENEHVPEVAEIDEALELIERGFWEEEDEENSFDFIYNTLIDFINMLASDGNFRHIRFGMKEIEDFMSFLDAKIETLEKEPGEDELEVLFRKAMEEWLPKVISEEDSEDLAWAIFEGLRKRKYPLNERTALVTAFMVCLQSKKPLDNPIWEAIVRVSLDEVIKIQKELERLKDEKEGGRKIEEDREVVAAATEIEHLIEKYPLLREDVSNRILSMAEPALKAIGINKINFELPAYAVLGGLLTIFNKVRSLVNLKEKFFEWLESAGFQNGGKEIGEIFYDAIFKNAWETDYDIFIAATNRFFEEWLTGKEKSADKELRDSVKKLMSAVGDSHFASTFMIHVFLYSKGILSVLERGKIALAEWGDTEGPGIDFEDLLTPEGLEIYAGYLNEKGNVSAAEHVRKVKKMLN
;
A
#
# COMPACT_ATOMS: atom_id res chain seq x y z
N MET A 1 -2.35 8.20 -27.23
CA MET A 1 -1.34 8.94 -26.45
C MET A 1 0.04 8.47 -26.94
N PRO A 2 1.19 9.04 -26.51
CA PRO A 2 2.38 8.20 -26.35
C PRO A 2 2.03 6.97 -25.48
N GLY A 3 2.62 5.81 -25.73
CA GLY A 3 2.40 4.63 -24.89
C GLY A 3 3.12 4.76 -23.54
N TYR A 4 2.66 4.03 -22.53
CA TYR A 4 3.18 4.08 -21.14
C TYR A 4 4.69 3.81 -21.02
N PHE A 5 5.28 3.11 -22.01
CA PHE A 5 6.70 2.78 -22.07
C PHE A 5 7.52 3.69 -23.03
N HIS A 6 6.94 4.79 -23.51
CA HIS A 6 7.56 5.71 -24.47
C HIS A 6 8.30 6.89 -23.78
N PHE A 7 9.48 6.62 -23.23
CA PHE A 7 10.25 7.59 -22.44
C PHE A 7 10.90 8.70 -23.30
N GLU A 8 10.71 9.99 -22.97
CA GLU A 8 11.35 11.05 -23.75
C GLU A 8 12.87 11.09 -23.52
N ARG A 9 13.60 11.43 -24.58
CA ARG A 9 15.07 11.52 -24.58
C ARG A 9 15.63 12.48 -23.51
N ASN A 10 14.87 13.45 -23.04
CA ASN A 10 15.33 14.48 -22.09
C ASN A 10 14.87 14.27 -20.64
N GLU A 11 13.94 13.37 -20.38
CA GLU A 11 13.36 13.08 -19.06
C GLU A 11 14.35 12.33 -18.15
N PRO A 12 14.06 12.22 -16.85
CA PRO A 12 14.69 11.23 -15.97
C PRO A 12 14.60 9.83 -16.60
N CYS A 13 15.66 9.03 -16.48
CA CYS A 13 15.64 7.66 -16.96
C CYS A 13 14.78 6.79 -16.02
N PRO A 14 13.84 5.97 -16.53
CA PRO A 14 12.89 5.21 -15.71
C PRO A 14 13.54 4.26 -14.70
N CYS A 15 14.79 3.84 -14.92
CA CYS A 15 15.59 3.08 -13.95
C CYS A 15 16.06 3.88 -12.71
N MET A 16 15.35 4.96 -12.35
CA MET A 16 15.53 5.79 -11.15
C MET A 16 16.94 6.34 -10.84
N SER A 17 17.86 6.25 -11.81
CA SER A 17 19.29 6.58 -11.69
C SER A 17 19.63 8.08 -11.67
N GLY A 18 18.63 8.96 -11.71
CA GLY A 18 18.79 10.42 -11.76
C GLY A 18 19.43 10.97 -13.05
N ARG A 19 19.86 10.11 -13.98
CA ARG A 19 20.41 10.49 -15.29
C ARG A 19 19.28 10.73 -16.28
N LYS A 20 19.47 11.61 -17.26
CA LYS A 20 18.54 11.75 -18.38
C LYS A 20 18.51 10.46 -19.23
N TYR A 21 17.34 10.04 -19.70
CA TYR A 21 17.14 8.78 -20.44
C TYR A 21 18.17 8.59 -21.58
N LYS A 22 18.40 9.63 -22.41
CA LYS A 22 19.39 9.58 -23.51
C LYS A 22 20.86 9.42 -23.10
N LYS A 23 21.18 9.43 -21.81
CA LYS A 23 22.52 9.22 -21.23
C LYS A 23 22.58 7.97 -20.33
N CYS A 24 21.54 7.13 -20.35
CA CYS A 24 21.45 5.95 -19.52
C CYS A 24 20.88 4.77 -20.34
N CYS A 25 19.61 4.39 -20.18
CA CYS A 25 19.10 3.14 -20.75
C CYS A 25 18.77 3.18 -22.26
N ILE A 26 18.71 4.36 -22.90
CA ILE A 26 18.20 4.50 -24.28
C ILE A 26 18.79 3.49 -25.27
N SER A 27 20.12 3.38 -25.35
CA SER A 27 20.77 2.53 -26.36
C SER A 27 20.73 1.04 -26.04
N ARG A 28 20.25 0.67 -24.84
CA ARG A 28 19.93 -0.71 -24.48
C ARG A 28 18.48 -1.05 -24.86
N LEU A 29 17.53 -0.14 -24.60
CA LEU A 29 16.14 -0.29 -25.03
C LEU A 29 16.02 -0.24 -26.57
N GLU A 30 16.69 0.71 -27.24
CA GLU A 30 16.81 0.77 -28.71
C GLU A 30 17.33 -0.56 -29.29
N ASN A 31 18.29 -1.22 -28.61
CA ASN A 31 18.80 -2.52 -29.05
C ASN A 31 17.77 -3.65 -28.88
N TYR A 32 17.11 -3.72 -27.72
CA TYR A 32 16.09 -4.75 -27.48
C TYR A 32 14.85 -4.57 -28.37
N TYR A 33 14.38 -3.34 -28.58
CA TYR A 33 13.30 -3.00 -29.51
C TYR A 33 13.60 -3.50 -30.93
N GLN A 34 14.80 -3.20 -31.44
CA GLN A 34 15.22 -3.68 -32.76
C GLN A 34 15.33 -5.20 -32.81
N ARG A 35 15.75 -5.87 -31.72
CA ARG A 35 15.74 -7.34 -31.65
C ARG A 35 14.34 -7.91 -31.73
N PHE A 36 13.37 -7.40 -30.96
CA PHE A 36 11.98 -7.86 -31.02
C PHE A 36 11.35 -7.61 -32.39
N LYS A 37 11.57 -6.44 -32.99
CA LYS A 37 11.09 -6.14 -34.36
C LYS A 37 11.74 -6.97 -35.47
N ILE A 38 12.93 -7.54 -35.25
CA ILE A 38 13.59 -8.50 -36.16
C ILE A 38 13.08 -9.93 -35.92
N LEU A 39 12.78 -10.30 -34.67
CA LEU A 39 12.32 -11.63 -34.29
C LEU A 39 10.84 -11.88 -34.63
N ARG A 40 10.00 -10.84 -34.56
CA ARG A 40 8.55 -10.91 -34.75
C ARG A 40 8.06 -9.65 -35.51
N GLU A 41 7.85 -9.78 -36.82
CA GLU A 41 7.44 -8.65 -37.67
C GLU A 41 6.05 -8.09 -37.29
N TRP A 42 5.17 -8.94 -36.73
CA TRP A 42 3.79 -8.59 -36.35
C TRP A 42 3.65 -7.74 -35.08
N LEU A 43 4.70 -7.61 -34.25
CA LEU A 43 4.62 -6.81 -33.01
C LEU A 43 4.34 -5.33 -33.28
N GLU A 44 3.27 -4.77 -32.72
CA GLU A 44 3.04 -3.32 -32.76
C GLU A 44 4.18 -2.55 -32.05
N PRO A 45 4.55 -1.34 -32.51
CA PRO A 45 5.70 -0.60 -31.98
C PRO A 45 5.67 -0.39 -30.47
N GLU A 46 4.53 0.02 -29.93
CA GLU A 46 4.32 0.30 -28.52
C GLU A 46 4.54 -0.95 -27.65
N PHE A 47 4.11 -2.12 -28.12
CA PHE A 47 4.32 -3.39 -27.41
C PHE A 47 5.79 -3.84 -27.52
N ALA A 48 6.45 -3.64 -28.67
CA ALA A 48 7.87 -3.90 -28.81
C ALA A 48 8.74 -2.95 -27.95
N GLU A 49 8.34 -1.69 -27.75
CA GLU A 49 8.98 -0.75 -26.81
C GLU A 49 8.79 -1.22 -25.35
N ALA A 50 7.60 -1.68 -24.99
CA ALA A 50 7.30 -2.21 -23.67
C ALA A 50 8.09 -3.50 -23.34
N LEU A 51 8.14 -4.48 -24.25
CA LEU A 51 8.97 -5.68 -24.08
C LEU A 51 10.47 -5.36 -24.05
N ALA A 52 10.91 -4.35 -24.80
CA ALA A 52 12.27 -3.83 -24.73
C ALA A 52 12.58 -3.16 -23.37
N ALA A 53 11.60 -2.57 -22.69
CA ALA A 53 11.74 -2.13 -21.31
C ALA A 53 11.79 -3.32 -20.33
N VAL A 54 10.93 -4.34 -20.50
CA VAL A 54 10.87 -5.55 -19.64
C VAL A 54 12.24 -6.23 -19.57
N CYS A 55 12.88 -6.47 -20.72
CA CYS A 55 14.23 -7.05 -20.80
C CYS A 55 15.37 -6.02 -20.56
N GLY A 56 15.05 -4.72 -20.61
CA GLY A 56 16.04 -3.66 -20.84
C GLY A 56 16.21 -2.61 -19.74
N LEU A 57 15.37 -2.59 -18.71
CA LEU A 57 15.63 -1.82 -17.49
C LEU A 57 16.46 -2.66 -16.49
N PRO A 58 17.37 -2.06 -15.69
CA PRO A 58 18.20 -2.79 -14.74
C PRO A 58 17.33 -3.53 -13.72
N ALA A 59 17.84 -4.61 -13.13
CA ALA A 59 17.16 -5.26 -12.01
C ALA A 59 17.17 -4.37 -10.77
N GLU A 60 16.03 -4.28 -10.09
CA GLU A 60 15.90 -3.85 -8.70
C GLU A 60 16.16 -5.03 -7.75
N GLU A 61 16.08 -4.79 -6.43
CA GLU A 61 16.40 -5.81 -5.44
C GLU A 61 15.34 -6.93 -5.44
N ASN A 62 15.79 -8.17 -5.65
CA ASN A 62 14.96 -9.38 -5.80
C ASN A 62 14.14 -9.50 -7.11
N GLU A 63 14.47 -8.73 -8.15
CA GLU A 63 13.93 -8.98 -9.50
C GLU A 63 14.69 -10.08 -10.27
N HIS A 64 13.95 -10.77 -11.13
CA HIS A 64 14.46 -11.58 -12.24
C HIS A 64 14.08 -10.90 -13.57
N VAL A 65 15.01 -10.14 -14.14
CA VAL A 65 14.86 -9.60 -15.49
C VAL A 65 14.92 -10.75 -16.50
N PRO A 66 13.87 -11.02 -17.29
CA PRO A 66 13.84 -12.14 -18.22
C PRO A 66 14.77 -11.87 -19.41
N GLU A 67 15.37 -12.94 -19.95
CA GLU A 67 16.13 -12.83 -21.20
C GLU A 67 15.22 -12.68 -22.42
N VAL A 68 15.73 -12.07 -23.51
CA VAL A 68 15.00 -11.95 -24.78
C VAL A 68 14.53 -13.31 -25.29
N ALA A 69 15.32 -14.37 -25.11
CA ALA A 69 14.92 -15.72 -25.50
C ALA A 69 13.68 -16.21 -24.72
N GLU A 70 13.54 -15.84 -23.45
CA GLU A 70 12.39 -16.24 -22.62
C GLU A 70 11.11 -15.52 -23.04
N ILE A 71 11.21 -14.27 -23.50
CA ILE A 71 10.09 -13.55 -24.10
C ILE A 71 9.81 -14.09 -25.52
N ASP A 72 10.84 -14.44 -26.30
CA ASP A 72 10.68 -14.97 -27.65
C ASP A 72 9.99 -16.35 -27.67
N GLU A 73 10.30 -17.22 -26.69
CA GLU A 73 9.57 -18.48 -26.44
C GLU A 73 8.07 -18.26 -26.24
N ALA A 74 7.69 -17.23 -25.45
CA ALA A 74 6.30 -16.89 -25.20
C ALA A 74 5.63 -16.27 -26.44
N LEU A 75 6.35 -15.41 -27.17
CA LEU A 75 5.88 -14.82 -28.43
C LEU A 75 5.75 -15.86 -29.55
N GLU A 76 6.56 -16.91 -29.57
CA GLU A 76 6.38 -18.05 -30.48
C GLU A 76 5.06 -18.77 -30.18
N LEU A 77 4.79 -19.07 -28.90
CA LEU A 77 3.54 -19.75 -28.52
C LEU A 77 2.30 -18.90 -28.83
N ILE A 78 2.38 -17.58 -28.64
CA ILE A 78 1.34 -16.61 -29.04
C ILE A 78 1.15 -16.60 -30.56
N GLU A 79 2.23 -16.43 -31.34
CA GLU A 79 2.14 -16.38 -32.81
C GLU A 79 1.52 -17.65 -33.39
N ARG A 80 1.86 -18.81 -32.83
CA ARG A 80 1.33 -20.09 -33.28
C ARG A 80 -0.16 -20.24 -33.00
N GLY A 81 -0.62 -19.91 -31.78
CA GLY A 81 -2.06 -19.96 -31.43
C GLY A 81 -2.93 -18.90 -32.12
N PHE A 82 -2.36 -17.76 -32.55
CA PHE A 82 -3.09 -16.72 -33.29
C PHE A 82 -3.06 -16.87 -34.81
N TRP A 83 -2.04 -17.54 -35.39
CA TRP A 83 -1.81 -17.49 -36.85
C TRP A 83 -1.44 -18.82 -37.54
N GLU A 84 -1.02 -19.88 -36.83
CA GLU A 84 -0.72 -21.19 -37.45
C GLU A 84 -1.92 -22.14 -37.47
N GLU A 85 -2.94 -21.90 -36.65
CA GLU A 85 -4.11 -22.77 -36.54
C GLU A 85 -5.13 -22.41 -37.64
N GLU A 86 -5.33 -23.31 -38.61
CA GLU A 86 -6.20 -23.10 -39.80
C GLU A 86 -7.71 -23.00 -39.49
N ASP A 87 -8.09 -22.93 -38.22
CA ASP A 87 -9.47 -23.04 -37.74
C ASP A 87 -9.69 -22.07 -36.57
N GLU A 88 -10.63 -21.13 -36.74
CA GLU A 88 -10.93 -20.03 -35.82
C GLU A 88 -11.27 -20.53 -34.40
N GLU A 89 -11.87 -21.73 -34.29
CA GLU A 89 -12.27 -22.32 -33.00
C GLU A 89 -11.04 -22.57 -32.08
N ASN A 90 -9.90 -23.02 -32.65
CA ASN A 90 -8.68 -23.23 -31.86
C ASN A 90 -8.03 -21.92 -31.39
N SER A 91 -8.01 -20.87 -32.23
CA SER A 91 -7.47 -19.56 -31.81
C SER A 91 -8.30 -18.91 -30.72
N PHE A 92 -9.63 -19.08 -30.72
CA PHE A 92 -10.46 -18.65 -29.58
C PHE A 92 -10.14 -19.44 -28.31
N ASP A 93 -9.98 -20.76 -28.41
CA ASP A 93 -9.55 -21.61 -27.29
C ASP A 93 -8.16 -21.22 -26.78
N PHE A 94 -7.20 -20.87 -27.64
CA PHE A 94 -5.87 -20.41 -27.24
C PHE A 94 -5.96 -19.13 -26.40
N ILE A 95 -6.71 -18.12 -26.86
CA ILE A 95 -6.92 -16.87 -26.12
C ILE A 95 -7.61 -17.15 -24.79
N TYR A 96 -8.66 -17.98 -24.79
CA TYR A 96 -9.45 -18.32 -23.61
C TYR A 96 -8.62 -19.05 -22.54
N ASN A 97 -7.85 -20.07 -22.93
CA ASN A 97 -6.94 -20.78 -22.02
C ASN A 97 -5.83 -19.87 -21.48
N THR A 98 -5.30 -18.96 -22.32
CA THR A 98 -4.27 -17.99 -21.91
C THR A 98 -4.82 -16.96 -20.91
N LEU A 99 -6.08 -16.53 -21.07
CA LEU A 99 -6.78 -15.70 -20.09
C LEU A 99 -7.15 -16.47 -18.81
N ILE A 100 -7.48 -17.76 -18.89
CA ILE A 100 -7.66 -18.63 -17.71
C ILE A 100 -6.36 -18.72 -16.90
N ASP A 101 -5.20 -18.89 -17.54
CA ASP A 101 -3.93 -18.90 -16.83
C ASP A 101 -3.65 -17.54 -16.16
N PHE A 102 -3.99 -16.41 -16.80
CA PHE A 102 -3.91 -15.09 -16.15
C PHE A 102 -4.88 -14.95 -14.97
N ILE A 103 -6.11 -15.47 -15.07
CA ILE A 103 -7.10 -15.54 -13.99
C ILE A 103 -6.58 -16.39 -12.82
N ASN A 104 -5.92 -17.52 -13.10
CA ASN A 104 -5.29 -18.37 -12.09
C ASN A 104 -4.14 -17.62 -11.39
N MET A 105 -3.36 -16.82 -12.12
CA MET A 105 -2.31 -15.96 -11.55
C MET A 105 -2.91 -14.85 -10.68
N LEU A 106 -3.94 -14.13 -11.15
CA LEU A 106 -4.72 -13.17 -10.34
C LEU A 106 -5.27 -13.82 -9.07
N ALA A 107 -5.70 -15.08 -9.11
CA ALA A 107 -6.26 -15.77 -7.95
C ALA A 107 -5.21 -16.26 -6.94
N SER A 108 -3.97 -16.54 -7.37
CA SER A 108 -3.03 -17.34 -6.55
C SER A 108 -1.57 -16.88 -6.49
N ASP A 109 -1.08 -16.08 -7.45
CA ASP A 109 0.30 -15.59 -7.42
C ASP A 109 0.46 -14.44 -6.41
N GLY A 110 1.56 -14.45 -5.64
CA GLY A 110 1.81 -13.48 -4.57
C GLY A 110 1.87 -12.02 -5.02
N ASN A 111 2.13 -11.75 -6.30
CA ASN A 111 2.17 -10.41 -6.89
C ASN A 111 0.80 -10.01 -7.44
N PHE A 112 0.18 -10.90 -8.24
CA PHE A 112 -1.07 -10.61 -8.94
C PHE A 112 -2.32 -10.73 -8.06
N ARG A 113 -2.25 -11.40 -6.90
CA ARG A 113 -3.38 -11.49 -5.94
C ARG A 113 -3.84 -10.16 -5.36
N HIS A 114 -3.05 -9.10 -5.53
CA HIS A 114 -3.37 -7.76 -5.08
C HIS A 114 -4.01 -6.88 -6.17
N ILE A 115 -4.07 -7.35 -7.43
CA ILE A 115 -4.82 -6.68 -8.49
C ILE A 115 -6.29 -7.08 -8.37
N ARG A 116 -7.11 -6.14 -7.87
CA ARG A 116 -8.54 -6.33 -7.56
C ARG A 116 -9.30 -5.01 -7.71
N PHE A 117 -10.63 -5.11 -7.81
CA PHE A 117 -11.51 -4.01 -7.42
C PHE A 117 -11.82 -4.13 -5.92
N GLY A 118 -11.77 -3.00 -5.20
CA GLY A 118 -12.09 -2.94 -3.78
C GLY A 118 -13.48 -3.51 -3.44
N MET A 119 -13.67 -3.94 -2.19
CA MET A 119 -14.92 -4.58 -1.75
C MET A 119 -16.15 -3.71 -2.03
N LYS A 120 -16.04 -2.39 -1.83
CA LYS A 120 -17.13 -1.43 -2.06
C LYS A 120 -17.48 -1.29 -3.55
N GLU A 121 -16.48 -1.32 -4.41
CA GLU A 121 -16.62 -1.24 -5.86
C GLU A 121 -17.31 -2.51 -6.39
N ILE A 122 -16.99 -3.67 -5.82
CA ILE A 122 -17.71 -4.93 -6.10
C ILE A 122 -19.13 -4.94 -5.50
N GLU A 123 -19.36 -4.38 -4.32
CA GLU A 123 -20.71 -4.21 -3.76
C GLU A 123 -21.59 -3.29 -4.65
N ASP A 124 -21.02 -2.23 -5.23
CA ASP A 124 -21.68 -1.37 -6.23
C ASP A 124 -21.98 -2.13 -7.54
N PHE A 125 -21.01 -2.90 -8.06
CA PHE A 125 -21.23 -3.74 -9.24
C PHE A 125 -22.30 -4.82 -9.02
N MET A 126 -22.29 -5.51 -7.87
CA MET A 126 -23.32 -6.48 -7.49
C MET A 126 -24.69 -5.81 -7.44
N SER A 127 -24.82 -4.67 -6.75
CA SER A 127 -26.06 -3.89 -6.68
C SER A 127 -26.56 -3.46 -8.07
N PHE A 128 -25.63 -3.14 -8.98
CA PHE A 128 -25.93 -2.75 -10.35
C PHE A 128 -26.35 -3.93 -11.25
N LEU A 129 -25.82 -5.13 -10.99
CA LEU A 129 -26.21 -6.37 -11.66
C LEU A 129 -27.58 -6.87 -11.15
N ASP A 130 -27.80 -6.87 -9.83
CA ASP A 130 -29.07 -7.24 -9.21
C ASP A 130 -30.22 -6.34 -9.72
N ALA A 131 -30.00 -5.02 -9.78
CA ALA A 131 -30.96 -4.07 -10.33
C ALA A 131 -31.27 -4.27 -11.83
N LYS A 132 -30.44 -5.02 -12.58
CA LYS A 132 -30.75 -5.48 -13.95
C LYS A 132 -31.49 -6.82 -13.94
N ILE A 133 -31.13 -7.75 -13.06
CA ILE A 133 -31.84 -9.03 -12.88
C ILE A 133 -33.31 -8.79 -12.45
N GLU A 134 -33.57 -7.82 -11.55
CA GLU A 134 -34.92 -7.41 -11.13
C GLU A 134 -35.81 -6.88 -12.28
N THR A 135 -35.25 -6.54 -13.44
CA THR A 135 -36.03 -6.12 -14.63
C THR A 135 -36.59 -7.28 -15.44
N LEU A 136 -36.20 -8.52 -15.15
CA LEU A 136 -36.68 -9.72 -15.85
C LEU A 136 -37.97 -10.28 -15.24
N GLU A 137 -38.89 -10.75 -16.10
CA GLU A 137 -40.13 -11.43 -15.68
C GLU A 137 -39.91 -12.82 -15.06
N LYS A 138 -38.68 -13.34 -15.11
CA LYS A 138 -38.25 -14.66 -14.63
C LYS A 138 -36.78 -14.62 -14.20
N GLU A 139 -36.40 -15.57 -13.35
CA GLU A 139 -35.00 -15.87 -13.03
C GLU A 139 -34.21 -16.22 -14.32
N PRO A 140 -33.04 -15.61 -14.57
CA PRO A 140 -32.26 -15.85 -15.78
C PRO A 140 -31.60 -17.23 -15.77
N GLY A 141 -31.48 -17.85 -16.95
CA GLY A 141 -30.57 -18.97 -17.16
C GLY A 141 -29.09 -18.53 -17.19
N GLU A 142 -28.17 -19.48 -17.16
CA GLU A 142 -26.71 -19.22 -17.13
C GLU A 142 -26.25 -18.35 -18.31
N ASP A 143 -26.65 -18.67 -19.54
CA ASP A 143 -26.38 -17.86 -20.74
C ASP A 143 -26.98 -16.44 -20.66
N GLU A 144 -28.17 -16.31 -20.06
CA GLU A 144 -28.85 -15.02 -19.90
C GLU A 144 -28.16 -14.16 -18.83
N LEU A 145 -27.64 -14.79 -17.77
CA LEU A 145 -26.87 -14.14 -16.71
C LEU A 145 -25.49 -13.67 -17.20
N GLU A 146 -24.79 -14.46 -18.01
CA GLU A 146 -23.52 -14.05 -18.65
C GLU A 146 -23.74 -12.84 -19.59
N VAL A 147 -24.82 -12.84 -20.37
CA VAL A 147 -25.22 -11.70 -21.21
C VAL A 147 -25.62 -10.47 -20.38
N LEU A 148 -26.22 -10.64 -19.19
CA LEU A 148 -26.47 -9.54 -18.25
C LEU A 148 -25.18 -9.02 -17.60
N PHE A 149 -24.28 -9.91 -17.18
CA PHE A 149 -22.99 -9.58 -16.58
C PHE A 149 -22.16 -8.72 -17.53
N ARG A 150 -22.05 -9.10 -18.81
CA ARG A 150 -21.33 -8.32 -19.82
C ARG A 150 -21.93 -6.93 -20.04
N LYS A 151 -23.26 -6.81 -20.08
CA LYS A 151 -23.95 -5.50 -20.17
C LYS A 151 -23.80 -4.66 -18.90
N ALA A 152 -23.76 -5.29 -17.73
CA ALA A 152 -23.44 -4.60 -16.48
C ALA A 152 -22.02 -4.03 -16.55
N MET A 153 -21.05 -4.82 -17.02
CA MET A 153 -19.66 -4.39 -17.22
C MET A 153 -19.51 -3.26 -18.24
N GLU A 154 -20.16 -3.37 -19.41
CA GLU A 154 -20.22 -2.34 -20.46
C GLU A 154 -20.72 -0.99 -19.92
N GLU A 155 -21.69 -1.00 -19.02
CA GLU A 155 -22.24 0.22 -18.41
C GLU A 155 -21.50 0.65 -17.13
N TRP A 156 -20.76 -0.22 -16.45
CA TRP A 156 -20.16 0.03 -15.14
C TRP A 156 -18.69 0.44 -15.22
N LEU A 157 -17.83 -0.35 -15.90
CA LEU A 157 -16.38 -0.11 -15.98
C LEU A 157 -16.00 1.34 -16.36
N PRO A 158 -16.66 2.02 -17.32
CA PRO A 158 -16.30 3.40 -17.70
C PRO A 158 -16.59 4.47 -16.65
N LYS A 159 -17.21 4.10 -15.52
CA LYS A 159 -17.48 4.98 -14.37
C LYS A 159 -16.43 4.84 -13.27
N VAL A 160 -15.70 3.72 -13.25
CA VAL A 160 -14.81 3.30 -12.15
C VAL A 160 -13.35 3.13 -12.58
N ILE A 161 -13.09 2.85 -13.85
CA ILE A 161 -11.72 2.78 -14.42
C ILE A 161 -11.43 4.03 -15.25
N SER A 162 -10.29 4.64 -14.98
CA SER A 162 -9.70 5.75 -15.73
C SER A 162 -8.58 5.31 -16.69
N GLU A 163 -7.96 6.27 -17.36
CA GLU A 163 -6.74 6.03 -18.15
C GLU A 163 -5.51 5.76 -17.27
N GLU A 164 -5.52 6.23 -16.01
CA GLU A 164 -4.44 6.06 -15.01
C GLU A 164 -4.45 4.64 -14.43
N ASP A 165 -5.63 4.10 -14.05
CA ASP A 165 -5.77 2.70 -13.62
C ASP A 165 -5.32 1.70 -14.71
N SER A 166 -5.45 2.09 -15.99
CA SER A 166 -5.00 1.28 -17.13
C SER A 166 -3.48 1.37 -17.36
N GLU A 167 -2.85 2.47 -16.96
CA GLU A 167 -1.39 2.60 -16.88
C GLU A 167 -0.85 1.75 -15.72
N ASP A 168 -1.42 1.88 -14.52
CA ASP A 168 -1.03 1.12 -13.33
C ASP A 168 -1.17 -0.39 -13.54
N LEU A 169 -2.24 -0.86 -14.21
CA LEU A 169 -2.38 -2.26 -14.59
C LEU A 169 -1.28 -2.73 -15.56
N ALA A 170 -0.88 -1.89 -16.53
CA ALA A 170 0.22 -2.21 -17.43
C ALA A 170 1.57 -2.26 -16.70
N TRP A 171 1.82 -1.35 -15.75
CA TRP A 171 3.01 -1.38 -14.89
C TRP A 171 3.03 -2.59 -13.94
N ALA A 172 1.89 -2.96 -13.35
CA ALA A 172 1.79 -4.15 -12.50
C ALA A 172 2.08 -5.45 -13.27
N ILE A 173 1.69 -5.55 -14.56
CA ILE A 173 2.05 -6.68 -15.42
C ILE A 173 3.54 -6.62 -15.82
N PHE A 174 4.09 -5.43 -16.08
CA PHE A 174 5.52 -5.23 -16.34
C PHE A 174 6.41 -5.67 -15.16
N GLU A 175 6.09 -5.24 -13.93
CA GLU A 175 6.80 -5.65 -12.71
C GLU A 175 6.60 -7.14 -12.43
N GLY A 176 5.35 -7.60 -12.63
CA GLY A 176 4.97 -8.98 -12.53
C GLY A 176 5.85 -9.89 -13.39
N LEU A 177 6.01 -9.59 -14.68
CA LEU A 177 6.91 -10.27 -15.63
C LEU A 177 8.38 -10.32 -15.17
N ARG A 178 8.81 -9.36 -14.35
CA ARG A 178 10.19 -9.22 -13.85
C ARG A 178 10.40 -9.75 -12.43
N LYS A 179 9.37 -10.26 -11.76
CA LYS A 179 9.49 -10.72 -10.36
C LYS A 179 10.22 -12.05 -10.21
N ARG A 180 9.84 -13.05 -11.01
CA ARG A 180 10.34 -14.43 -10.91
C ARG A 180 10.41 -15.10 -12.28
N LYS A 181 11.18 -16.18 -12.40
CA LYS A 181 11.23 -16.98 -13.62
C LYS A 181 9.96 -17.83 -13.74
N TYR A 182 8.96 -17.34 -14.48
CA TYR A 182 7.71 -18.06 -14.70
C TYR A 182 7.89 -19.26 -15.66
N PRO A 183 7.10 -20.34 -15.46
CA PRO A 183 6.83 -21.35 -16.49
C PRO A 183 6.36 -20.72 -17.82
N LEU A 184 6.50 -21.44 -18.93
CA LEU A 184 6.21 -20.88 -20.26
C LEU A 184 4.74 -20.46 -20.43
N ASN A 185 3.79 -21.23 -19.89
CA ASN A 185 2.36 -20.92 -19.94
C ASN A 185 2.02 -19.68 -19.09
N GLU A 186 2.45 -19.62 -17.82
CA GLU A 186 2.33 -18.43 -16.96
C GLU A 186 2.97 -17.19 -17.63
N ARG A 187 4.16 -17.34 -18.25
CA ARG A 187 4.82 -16.25 -18.99
C ARG A 187 4.03 -15.82 -20.23
N THR A 188 3.43 -16.77 -20.96
CA THR A 188 2.59 -16.51 -22.14
C THR A 188 1.30 -15.80 -21.76
N ALA A 189 0.70 -16.16 -20.62
CA ALA A 189 -0.43 -15.45 -20.03
C ALA A 189 -0.07 -14.00 -19.68
N LEU A 190 1.06 -13.77 -19.03
CA LEU A 190 1.53 -12.40 -18.73
C LEU A 190 1.88 -11.59 -19.99
N VAL A 191 2.58 -12.16 -20.97
CA VAL A 191 2.93 -11.46 -22.22
C VAL A 191 1.68 -11.14 -23.04
N THR A 192 0.67 -12.03 -23.06
CA THR A 192 -0.63 -11.79 -23.69
C THR A 192 -1.44 -10.72 -22.95
N ALA A 193 -1.53 -10.78 -21.62
CA ALA A 193 -2.21 -9.76 -20.82
C ALA A 193 -1.57 -8.37 -21.01
N PHE A 194 -0.23 -8.31 -21.08
CA PHE A 194 0.50 -7.08 -21.35
C PHE A 194 0.22 -6.54 -22.76
N MET A 195 0.21 -7.41 -23.78
CA MET A 195 -0.16 -7.06 -25.16
C MET A 195 -1.56 -6.43 -25.22
N VAL A 196 -2.54 -7.08 -24.59
CA VAL A 196 -3.95 -6.64 -24.57
C VAL A 196 -4.06 -5.28 -23.86
N CYS A 197 -3.51 -5.14 -22.64
CA CYS A 197 -3.55 -3.87 -21.90
C CYS A 197 -2.93 -2.69 -22.67
N LEU A 198 -1.93 -2.93 -23.53
CA LEU A 198 -1.29 -1.89 -24.34
C LEU A 198 -2.03 -1.58 -25.65
N GLN A 199 -2.86 -2.49 -26.14
CA GLN A 199 -3.61 -2.32 -27.41
C GLN A 199 -5.04 -1.78 -27.19
N SER A 200 -5.66 -2.11 -26.06
CA SER A 200 -7.05 -1.74 -25.75
C SER A 200 -7.18 -0.26 -25.38
N LYS A 201 -7.63 0.56 -26.34
CA LYS A 201 -7.79 2.03 -26.23
C LYS A 201 -8.90 2.49 -25.28
N LYS A 202 -9.60 1.55 -24.61
CA LYS A 202 -10.60 1.79 -23.56
C LYS A 202 -10.62 0.60 -22.60
N PRO A 203 -11.05 0.80 -21.35
CA PRO A 203 -11.27 -0.31 -20.40
C PRO A 203 -12.24 -1.39 -20.91
N LEU A 204 -13.30 -1.01 -21.64
CA LEU A 204 -14.26 -1.96 -22.21
C LEU A 204 -13.68 -2.83 -23.33
N ASP A 205 -12.66 -2.33 -24.02
CA ASP A 205 -12.02 -3.05 -25.11
C ASP A 205 -10.91 -4.00 -24.56
N ASN A 206 -10.80 -4.15 -23.23
CA ASN A 206 -9.77 -4.92 -22.51
C ASN A 206 -10.37 -6.05 -21.64
N PRO A 207 -10.33 -7.33 -22.06
CA PRO A 207 -10.82 -8.46 -21.26
C PRO A 207 -10.08 -8.69 -19.94
N ILE A 208 -8.91 -8.07 -19.71
CA ILE A 208 -8.20 -8.16 -18.42
C ILE A 208 -9.00 -7.47 -17.30
N TRP A 209 -9.73 -6.39 -17.58
CA TRP A 209 -10.64 -5.80 -16.59
C TRP A 209 -11.80 -6.74 -16.24
N GLU A 210 -12.27 -7.55 -17.19
CA GLU A 210 -13.29 -8.57 -16.93
C GLU A 210 -12.75 -9.69 -16.04
N ALA A 211 -11.53 -10.17 -16.30
CA ALA A 211 -10.83 -11.12 -15.45
C ALA A 211 -10.68 -10.60 -14.00
N ILE A 212 -10.29 -9.33 -13.82
CA ILE A 212 -10.12 -8.71 -12.50
C ILE A 212 -11.46 -8.61 -11.76
N VAL A 213 -12.56 -8.22 -12.42
CA VAL A 213 -13.90 -8.21 -11.78
C VAL A 213 -14.33 -9.63 -11.40
N ARG A 214 -14.21 -10.62 -12.29
CA ARG A 214 -14.65 -12.00 -11.99
C ARG A 214 -13.91 -12.59 -10.78
N VAL A 215 -12.60 -12.39 -10.67
CA VAL A 215 -11.81 -12.83 -9.50
C VAL A 215 -12.18 -12.05 -8.24
N SER A 216 -12.39 -10.74 -8.34
CA SER A 216 -12.78 -9.89 -7.19
C SER A 216 -14.18 -10.25 -6.67
N LEU A 217 -15.13 -10.54 -7.56
CA LEU A 217 -16.49 -10.97 -7.23
C LEU A 217 -16.52 -12.36 -6.57
N ASP A 218 -15.79 -13.33 -7.12
CA ASP A 218 -15.62 -14.65 -6.51
C ASP A 218 -14.96 -14.56 -5.12
N GLU A 219 -13.99 -13.67 -4.94
CA GLU A 219 -13.36 -13.40 -3.65
C GLU A 219 -14.36 -12.80 -2.64
N VAL A 220 -15.14 -11.78 -3.02
CA VAL A 220 -16.19 -11.20 -2.16
C VAL A 220 -17.27 -12.21 -1.77
N ILE A 221 -17.74 -13.03 -2.72
CA ILE A 221 -18.71 -14.10 -2.46
C ILE A 221 -18.15 -15.16 -1.50
N LYS A 222 -16.85 -15.46 -1.57
CA LYS A 222 -16.16 -16.36 -0.63
C LYS A 222 -16.00 -15.74 0.76
N ILE A 223 -15.65 -14.46 0.84
CA ILE A 223 -15.56 -13.71 2.11
C ILE A 223 -16.92 -13.69 2.80
N GLN A 224 -18.00 -13.34 2.09
CA GLN A 224 -19.36 -13.28 2.64
C GLN A 224 -19.78 -14.62 3.25
N LYS A 225 -19.60 -15.74 2.52
CA LYS A 225 -19.96 -17.09 3.00
C LYS A 225 -19.17 -17.53 4.25
N GLU A 226 -17.90 -17.18 4.35
CA GLU A 226 -17.09 -17.48 5.55
C GLU A 226 -17.52 -16.59 6.74
N LEU A 227 -17.81 -15.30 6.51
CA LEU A 227 -18.30 -14.40 7.56
C LEU A 227 -19.71 -14.78 8.07
N GLU A 228 -20.59 -15.28 7.18
CA GLU A 228 -21.89 -15.84 7.55
C GLU A 228 -21.71 -17.11 8.39
N ARG A 229 -20.85 -18.05 7.98
CA ARG A 229 -20.51 -19.23 8.78
C ARG A 229 -20.03 -18.87 10.18
N LEU A 230 -19.09 -17.92 10.31
CA LEU A 230 -18.58 -17.43 11.60
C LEU A 230 -19.64 -16.77 12.48
N LYS A 231 -20.74 -16.27 11.89
CA LYS A 231 -21.87 -15.70 12.62
C LYS A 231 -22.82 -16.80 13.08
N ASP A 232 -23.21 -17.71 12.19
CA ASP A 232 -24.11 -18.83 12.50
C ASP A 232 -23.52 -19.77 13.56
N GLU A 233 -22.21 -20.02 13.53
CA GLU A 233 -21.52 -20.81 14.57
C GLU A 233 -21.57 -20.15 15.96
N LYS A 234 -21.64 -18.81 16.03
CA LYS A 234 -21.79 -18.05 17.29
C LYS A 234 -23.25 -17.99 17.77
N GLU A 235 -24.20 -17.81 16.85
CA GLU A 235 -25.63 -17.83 17.18
C GLU A 235 -26.15 -19.24 17.52
N GLY A 236 -25.43 -20.29 17.07
CA GLY A 236 -25.71 -21.72 17.31
C GLY A 236 -25.69 -22.22 18.77
N GLY A 237 -25.39 -21.36 19.74
CA GLY A 237 -25.88 -21.56 21.12
C GLY A 237 -25.03 -22.42 22.07
N ARG A 238 -23.70 -22.31 22.04
CA ARG A 238 -22.87 -22.74 23.19
C ARG A 238 -23.04 -21.77 24.36
N LYS A 239 -23.00 -22.30 25.59
CA LYS A 239 -22.79 -21.48 26.79
C LYS A 239 -21.30 -21.16 26.90
N ILE A 240 -20.99 -19.89 26.77
CA ILE A 240 -19.66 -19.38 26.44
C ILE A 240 -18.68 -19.52 27.63
N GLU A 241 -17.50 -20.09 27.39
CA GLU A 241 -16.31 -19.79 28.21
C GLU A 241 -15.66 -18.53 27.60
N GLU A 242 -16.09 -17.35 28.08
CA GLU A 242 -16.02 -16.06 27.37
C GLU A 242 -14.64 -15.73 26.78
N ASP A 243 -13.55 -15.93 27.51
CA ASP A 243 -12.21 -15.55 27.04
C ASP A 243 -11.66 -16.45 25.90
N ARG A 244 -12.02 -17.75 25.87
CA ARG A 244 -11.40 -18.73 24.97
C ARG A 244 -12.01 -18.75 23.58
N GLU A 245 -13.34 -18.73 23.50
CA GLU A 245 -14.02 -18.72 22.20
C GLU A 245 -13.88 -17.34 21.51
N VAL A 246 -13.68 -16.24 22.27
CA VAL A 246 -13.33 -14.92 21.71
C VAL A 246 -11.94 -14.92 21.06
N VAL A 247 -10.90 -15.45 21.73
CA VAL A 247 -9.55 -15.55 21.13
C VAL A 247 -9.55 -16.44 19.90
N ALA A 248 -10.20 -17.61 19.95
CA ALA A 248 -10.31 -18.50 18.78
C ALA A 248 -10.98 -17.81 17.58
N ALA A 249 -12.08 -17.10 17.81
CA ALA A 249 -12.79 -16.37 16.77
C ALA A 249 -12.03 -15.13 16.25
N ALA A 250 -11.14 -14.53 17.04
CA ALA A 250 -10.23 -13.49 16.57
C ALA A 250 -9.19 -14.07 15.60
N THR A 251 -8.53 -15.17 15.98
CA THR A 251 -7.55 -15.86 15.12
C THR A 251 -8.15 -16.42 13.84
N GLU A 252 -9.42 -16.83 13.84
CA GLU A 252 -10.10 -17.25 12.61
C GLU A 252 -10.39 -16.07 11.66
N ILE A 253 -10.71 -14.88 12.21
CA ILE A 253 -10.85 -13.64 11.42
C ILE A 253 -9.49 -13.15 10.89
N GLU A 254 -8.44 -13.20 11.71
CA GLU A 254 -7.04 -12.93 11.29
C GLU A 254 -6.65 -13.82 10.10
N HIS A 255 -6.96 -15.13 10.17
CA HIS A 255 -6.69 -16.05 9.07
C HIS A 255 -7.48 -15.74 7.80
N LEU A 256 -8.75 -15.33 7.89
CA LEU A 256 -9.51 -14.85 6.73
C LEU A 256 -8.88 -13.59 6.11
N ILE A 257 -8.34 -12.69 6.93
CA ILE A 257 -7.66 -11.45 6.49
C ILE A 257 -6.33 -11.75 5.80
N GLU A 258 -5.57 -12.77 6.21
CA GLU A 258 -4.38 -13.22 5.48
C GLU A 258 -4.71 -13.89 4.13
N LYS A 259 -5.78 -14.70 4.15
CA LYS A 259 -6.29 -15.50 3.02
C LYS A 259 -6.87 -14.64 1.90
N TYR A 260 -7.60 -13.57 2.24
CA TYR A 260 -8.35 -12.74 1.30
C TYR A 260 -7.85 -11.28 1.26
N PRO A 261 -7.05 -10.90 0.25
CA PRO A 261 -6.60 -9.51 0.04
C PRO A 261 -7.69 -8.45 0.18
N LEU A 262 -8.90 -8.68 -0.37
CA LEU A 262 -9.99 -7.70 -0.30
C LEU A 262 -10.56 -7.50 1.10
N LEU A 263 -10.60 -8.55 1.93
CA LEU A 263 -11.01 -8.39 3.33
C LEU A 263 -9.96 -7.61 4.12
N ARG A 264 -8.67 -7.80 3.82
CA ARG A 264 -7.58 -7.02 4.45
C ARG A 264 -7.63 -5.55 4.06
N GLU A 265 -7.93 -5.26 2.81
CA GLU A 265 -8.07 -3.89 2.30
C GLU A 265 -9.32 -3.19 2.89
N ASP A 266 -10.48 -3.85 2.87
CA ASP A 266 -11.71 -3.35 3.49
C ASP A 266 -11.53 -3.06 4.98
N VAL A 267 -10.96 -3.99 5.75
CA VAL A 267 -10.67 -3.77 7.18
C VAL A 267 -9.68 -2.62 7.37
N SER A 268 -8.63 -2.53 6.54
CA SER A 268 -7.68 -1.40 6.54
C SER A 268 -8.40 -0.06 6.30
N ASN A 269 -9.26 0.02 5.29
CA ASN A 269 -9.99 1.23 4.92
C ASN A 269 -11.05 1.61 5.96
N ARG A 270 -11.73 0.63 6.59
CA ARG A 270 -12.65 0.85 7.72
C ARG A 270 -11.92 1.40 8.94
N ILE A 271 -10.76 0.84 9.30
CA ILE A 271 -9.91 1.38 10.39
C ILE A 271 -9.54 2.84 10.11
N LEU A 272 -9.09 3.15 8.89
CA LEU A 272 -8.72 4.52 8.52
C LEU A 272 -9.91 5.48 8.62
N SER A 273 -11.06 5.13 8.04
CA SER A 273 -12.28 5.95 8.07
C SER A 273 -12.77 6.22 9.50
N MET A 274 -12.72 5.20 10.37
CA MET A 274 -13.11 5.34 11.78
C MET A 274 -12.12 6.19 12.60
N ALA A 275 -10.85 6.22 12.21
CA ALA A 275 -9.82 7.09 12.79
C ALA A 275 -9.78 8.50 12.19
N GLU A 276 -10.33 8.71 10.99
CA GLU A 276 -10.17 9.93 10.19
C GLU A 276 -10.62 11.22 10.92
N PRO A 277 -11.76 11.28 11.63
CA PRO A 277 -12.15 12.47 12.39
C PRO A 277 -11.13 12.88 13.46
N ALA A 278 -10.53 11.90 14.15
CA ALA A 278 -9.48 12.12 15.14
C ALA A 278 -8.15 12.54 14.48
N LEU A 279 -7.74 11.88 13.40
CA LEU A 279 -6.55 12.24 12.62
C LEU A 279 -6.63 13.67 12.06
N LYS A 280 -7.78 14.05 11.49
CA LYS A 280 -8.06 15.43 11.03
C LYS A 280 -8.00 16.42 12.18
N ALA A 281 -8.58 16.10 13.34
CA ALA A 281 -8.55 16.98 14.51
C ALA A 281 -7.13 17.17 15.09
N ILE A 282 -6.27 16.16 15.04
CA ILE A 282 -4.83 16.26 15.36
C ILE A 282 -4.10 17.05 14.27
N GLY A 283 -4.43 16.82 13.01
CA GLY A 283 -3.85 17.49 11.84
C GLY A 283 -3.93 19.02 11.93
N ILE A 284 -5.09 19.53 12.37
CA ILE A 284 -5.39 20.97 12.56
C ILE A 284 -5.16 21.48 14.00
N ASN A 285 -4.50 20.71 14.86
CA ASN A 285 -4.22 21.03 16.27
C ASN A 285 -5.49 21.33 17.13
N LYS A 286 -6.67 20.83 16.73
CA LYS A 286 -7.91 20.82 17.53
C LYS A 286 -7.82 19.80 18.68
N ILE A 287 -7.11 18.70 18.44
CA ILE A 287 -6.53 17.84 19.48
C ILE A 287 -5.05 18.19 19.52
N ASN A 288 -4.58 18.75 20.64
CA ASN A 288 -3.19 19.16 20.80
C ASN A 288 -2.33 17.94 21.17
N PHE A 289 -1.83 17.23 20.15
CA PHE A 289 -1.10 15.97 20.29
C PHE A 289 0.32 16.21 20.84
N GLU A 290 0.44 16.27 22.15
CA GLU A 290 1.69 16.54 22.88
C GLU A 290 2.27 15.29 23.56
N LEU A 291 3.24 14.66 22.89
CA LEU A 291 4.01 13.56 23.47
C LEU A 291 5.26 14.06 24.23
N PRO A 292 5.76 13.31 25.23
CA PRO A 292 7.05 13.59 25.87
C PRO A 292 8.22 13.29 24.93
N ALA A 293 9.37 13.95 25.12
CA ALA A 293 10.47 13.88 24.14
C ALA A 293 11.09 12.48 24.01
N TYR A 294 11.04 11.67 25.07
CA TYR A 294 11.47 10.27 25.03
C TYR A 294 10.64 9.37 24.11
N ALA A 295 9.43 9.77 23.69
CA ALA A 295 8.55 8.94 22.88
C ALA A 295 8.88 8.95 21.38
N VAL A 296 9.77 9.85 20.93
CA VAL A 296 10.13 10.06 19.51
C VAL A 296 11.63 10.34 19.34
N LEU A 297 12.45 9.87 20.28
CA LEU A 297 13.83 10.33 20.46
C LEU A 297 14.81 9.77 19.42
N GLY A 298 14.62 8.53 18.96
CA GLY A 298 15.43 7.95 17.89
C GLY A 298 15.22 8.70 16.56
N GLY A 299 13.98 9.06 16.27
CA GLY A 299 13.61 9.90 15.12
C GLY A 299 14.19 11.31 15.23
N LEU A 300 14.01 11.99 16.37
CA LEU A 300 14.59 13.32 16.63
C LEU A 300 16.11 13.36 16.41
N LEU A 301 16.85 12.40 16.98
CA LEU A 301 18.30 12.32 16.81
C LEU A 301 18.72 11.96 15.38
N THR A 302 17.98 11.07 14.70
CA THR A 302 18.25 10.73 13.30
C THR A 302 18.09 11.96 12.40
N ILE A 303 17.04 12.77 12.63
CA ILE A 303 16.84 14.05 11.94
C ILE A 303 17.97 15.01 12.26
N PHE A 304 18.32 15.22 13.54
CA PHE A 304 19.34 16.19 13.93
C PHE A 304 20.74 15.84 13.42
N ASN A 305 21.12 14.56 13.46
CA ASN A 305 22.40 14.06 12.95
C ASN A 305 22.53 14.22 11.43
N LYS A 306 21.45 14.01 10.67
CA LYS A 306 21.44 14.20 9.20
C LYS A 306 21.25 15.67 8.80
N VAL A 307 20.48 16.46 9.55
CA VAL A 307 20.13 17.87 9.26
C VAL A 307 20.83 18.82 10.24
N ARG A 308 22.05 19.22 9.89
CA ARG A 308 22.96 20.08 10.69
C ARG A 308 22.44 21.47 11.09
N SER A 309 21.20 21.84 10.80
CA SER A 309 20.58 23.07 11.32
C SER A 309 19.06 22.94 11.50
N LEU A 310 18.59 23.17 12.73
CA LEU A 310 17.16 23.25 13.06
C LEU A 310 16.43 24.38 12.31
N VAL A 311 17.15 25.45 11.95
CA VAL A 311 16.58 26.73 11.48
C VAL A 311 15.64 26.59 10.27
N ASN A 312 15.89 25.63 9.37
CA ASN A 312 15.01 25.32 8.23
C ASN A 312 14.40 23.92 8.32
N LEU A 313 14.58 23.20 9.43
CA LEU A 313 14.08 21.83 9.58
C LEU A 313 12.55 21.80 9.58
N LYS A 314 11.92 22.72 10.32
CA LYS A 314 10.46 22.83 10.38
C LYS A 314 9.88 23.09 8.98
N GLU A 315 10.40 24.10 8.27
CA GLU A 315 9.97 24.44 6.91
C GLU A 315 10.09 23.22 5.99
N LYS A 316 11.26 22.57 5.96
CA LYS A 316 11.49 21.35 5.15
C LYS A 316 10.63 20.16 5.53
N PHE A 317 10.21 20.04 6.79
CA PHE A 317 9.30 18.97 7.22
C PHE A 317 7.86 19.24 6.77
N PHE A 318 7.41 20.49 6.77
CA PHE A 318 6.13 20.87 6.17
C PHE A 318 6.16 20.77 4.64
N GLU A 319 7.21 21.25 3.97
CA GLU A 319 7.43 21.03 2.53
C GLU A 319 7.45 19.53 2.19
N TRP A 320 8.07 18.69 3.02
CA TRP A 320 8.06 17.23 2.84
C TRP A 320 6.66 16.65 3.06
N LEU A 321 5.95 16.98 4.14
CA LEU A 321 4.58 16.49 4.38
C LEU A 321 3.58 16.93 3.29
N GLU A 322 3.72 18.15 2.76
CA GLU A 322 2.87 18.68 1.69
C GLU A 322 3.24 18.10 0.31
N SER A 323 4.51 17.74 0.07
CA SER A 323 4.94 17.01 -1.14
C SER A 323 4.89 15.49 -1.01
N ALA A 324 4.61 14.96 0.18
CA ALA A 324 4.38 13.53 0.47
C ALA A 324 2.99 13.03 0.04
N GLY A 325 2.38 13.70 -0.95
CA GLY A 325 1.56 13.05 -1.97
C GLY A 325 2.41 12.12 -2.85
N PHE A 326 3.15 11.21 -2.21
CA PHE A 326 4.01 10.10 -2.66
C PHE A 326 5.03 10.29 -3.80
N GLN A 327 4.85 11.17 -4.77
CA GLN A 327 5.49 11.00 -6.09
C GLN A 327 6.83 11.72 -6.31
N ASN A 328 7.12 12.89 -5.72
CA ASN A 328 8.23 13.75 -6.19
C ASN A 328 9.07 14.50 -5.11
N GLY A 329 8.98 14.11 -3.83
CA GLY A 329 9.87 14.64 -2.78
C GLY A 329 11.35 14.28 -3.04
N GLY A 330 12.25 15.28 -3.02
CA GLY A 330 13.65 15.08 -3.43
C GLY A 330 14.41 14.03 -2.61
N LYS A 331 14.99 13.01 -3.30
CA LYS A 331 15.51 11.76 -2.71
C LYS A 331 16.27 11.91 -1.40
N GLU A 332 17.29 12.77 -1.31
CA GLU A 332 18.09 12.93 -0.08
C GLU A 332 17.25 13.37 1.14
N ILE A 333 16.23 14.22 0.95
CA ILE A 333 15.33 14.64 2.03
C ILE A 333 14.29 13.54 2.33
N GLY A 334 13.83 12.84 1.30
CA GLY A 334 13.01 11.63 1.45
C GLY A 334 13.69 10.55 2.28
N GLU A 335 14.96 10.22 1.99
CA GLU A 335 15.79 9.24 2.72
C GLU A 335 16.13 9.69 4.15
N ILE A 336 16.22 11.00 4.40
CA ILE A 336 16.35 11.54 5.76
C ILE A 336 15.10 11.25 6.58
N PHE A 337 13.92 11.60 6.05
CA PHE A 337 12.67 11.42 6.79
C PHE A 337 12.16 9.97 6.78
N TYR A 338 12.51 9.17 5.78
CA TYR A 338 12.26 7.73 5.77
C TYR A 338 12.99 7.04 6.92
N ASP A 339 14.31 7.18 7.04
CA ASP A 339 15.05 6.61 8.18
C ASP A 339 14.58 7.18 9.52
N ALA A 340 14.30 8.48 9.58
CA ALA A 340 13.85 9.12 10.81
C ALA A 340 12.47 8.65 11.29
N ILE A 341 11.53 8.43 10.38
CA ILE A 341 10.14 8.07 10.72
C ILE A 341 9.97 6.55 10.67
N PHE A 342 10.23 5.93 9.53
CA PHE A 342 9.89 4.53 9.28
C PHE A 342 10.79 3.60 10.11
N LYS A 343 12.11 3.81 10.07
CA LYS A 343 13.05 2.94 10.78
C LYS A 343 13.00 3.15 12.30
N ASN A 344 13.09 4.40 12.77
CA ASN A 344 13.16 4.66 14.21
C ASN A 344 11.82 4.43 14.93
N ALA A 345 10.68 4.78 14.34
CA ALA A 345 9.37 4.51 14.95
C ALA A 345 9.04 3.01 15.07
N TRP A 346 9.82 2.13 14.42
CA TRP A 346 9.64 0.68 14.48
C TRP A 346 10.73 -0.05 15.27
N GLU A 347 12.02 0.20 14.96
CA GLU A 347 13.14 -0.49 15.61
C GLU A 347 13.53 0.12 16.97
N THR A 348 13.35 1.44 17.13
CA THR A 348 13.96 2.20 18.22
C THR A 348 12.94 2.61 19.26
N ASP A 349 11.85 3.25 18.82
CA ASP A 349 10.92 4.00 19.65
C ASP A 349 9.55 3.31 19.83
N TYR A 350 9.24 2.24 19.08
CA TYR A 350 7.90 1.66 18.97
C TYR A 350 7.19 1.48 20.33
N ASP A 351 7.69 0.61 21.21
CA ASP A 351 7.02 0.28 22.49
C ASP A 351 6.73 1.53 23.35
N ILE A 352 7.69 2.47 23.39
CA ILE A 352 7.59 3.66 24.23
C ILE A 352 6.69 4.74 23.59
N PHE A 353 6.66 4.80 22.26
CA PHE A 353 5.75 5.64 21.48
C PHE A 353 4.30 5.19 21.61
N ILE A 354 4.03 3.88 21.47
CA ILE A 354 2.69 3.30 21.64
C ILE A 354 2.19 3.54 23.07
N ALA A 355 3.02 3.29 24.08
CA ALA A 355 2.67 3.55 25.48
C ALA A 355 2.35 5.03 25.76
N ALA A 356 3.18 5.95 25.25
CA ALA A 356 2.96 7.40 25.41
C ALA A 356 1.70 7.88 24.66
N THR A 357 1.45 7.35 23.45
CA THR A 357 0.31 7.73 22.61
C THR A 357 -1.02 7.22 23.18
N ASN A 358 -1.05 5.98 23.71
CA ASN A 358 -2.24 5.47 24.37
C ASN A 358 -2.54 6.24 25.67
N ARG A 359 -1.51 6.52 26.49
CA ARG A 359 -1.65 7.38 27.68
C ARG A 359 -2.21 8.76 27.32
N PHE A 360 -1.72 9.39 26.24
CA PHE A 360 -2.25 10.66 25.74
C PHE A 360 -3.76 10.57 25.42
N PHE A 361 -4.20 9.54 24.69
CA PHE A 361 -5.61 9.39 24.34
C PHE A 361 -6.49 9.04 25.54
N GLU A 362 -6.00 8.27 26.52
CA GLU A 362 -6.69 8.02 27.79
C GLU A 362 -6.88 9.31 28.60
N GLU A 363 -5.83 10.11 28.77
CA GLU A 363 -5.89 11.40 29.47
C GLU A 363 -6.83 12.38 28.74
N TRP A 364 -6.81 12.43 27.40
CA TRP A 364 -7.74 13.26 26.60
C TRP A 364 -9.21 12.80 26.71
N LEU A 365 -9.48 11.48 26.62
CA LEU A 365 -10.83 10.91 26.70
C LEU A 365 -11.47 11.08 28.09
N THR A 366 -10.65 11.16 29.13
CA THR A 366 -11.05 11.30 30.54
C THR A 366 -10.96 12.73 31.07
N GLY A 367 -10.24 13.63 30.39
CA GLY A 367 -9.93 14.99 30.78
C GLY A 367 -11.07 16.02 30.67
N LYS A 368 -10.71 17.26 30.35
CA LYS A 368 -11.67 18.39 30.24
C LYS A 368 -12.44 18.37 28.93
N GLU A 369 -11.90 17.67 27.93
CA GLU A 369 -12.43 17.46 26.58
C GLU A 369 -13.60 16.46 26.54
N LYS A 370 -14.14 16.06 27.70
CA LYS A 370 -15.45 15.40 27.84
C LYS A 370 -16.62 16.16 27.17
N SER A 371 -16.45 17.46 26.91
CA SER A 371 -17.38 18.32 26.14
C SER A 371 -17.21 18.25 24.62
N ALA A 372 -16.19 17.54 24.10
CA ALA A 372 -16.09 17.23 22.68
C ALA A 372 -17.24 16.31 22.26
N ASP A 373 -17.68 16.44 21.01
CA ASP A 373 -18.79 15.66 20.47
C ASP A 373 -18.50 14.14 20.51
N LYS A 374 -19.57 13.35 20.61
CA LYS A 374 -19.53 11.89 20.67
C LYS A 374 -18.77 11.29 19.49
N GLU A 375 -18.98 11.77 18.27
CA GLU A 375 -18.33 11.23 17.06
C GLU A 375 -16.81 11.29 17.17
N LEU A 376 -16.27 12.47 17.53
CA LEU A 376 -14.83 12.65 17.71
C LEU A 376 -14.29 11.80 18.88
N ARG A 377 -15.05 11.66 19.97
CA ARG A 377 -14.64 10.85 21.13
C ARG A 377 -14.68 9.35 20.85
N ASP A 378 -15.58 8.88 19.99
CA ASP A 378 -15.60 7.48 19.55
C ASP A 378 -14.52 7.22 18.49
N SER A 379 -14.25 8.18 17.60
CA SER A 379 -13.11 8.13 16.66
C SER A 379 -11.76 8.08 17.38
N VAL A 380 -11.54 8.88 18.44
CA VAL A 380 -10.30 8.83 19.23
C VAL A 380 -10.08 7.46 19.91
N LYS A 381 -11.14 6.78 20.38
CA LYS A 381 -11.01 5.40 20.88
C LYS A 381 -10.57 4.43 19.78
N LYS A 382 -11.09 4.61 18.56
CA LYS A 382 -10.76 3.77 17.41
C LYS A 382 -9.34 4.00 16.91
N LEU A 383 -8.89 5.26 16.89
CA LEU A 383 -7.50 5.63 16.68
C LEU A 383 -6.58 4.98 17.74
N MET A 384 -6.93 5.08 19.03
CA MET A 384 -6.17 4.46 20.13
C MET A 384 -6.07 2.94 20.00
N SER A 385 -7.14 2.25 19.60
CA SER A 385 -7.08 0.80 19.31
C SER A 385 -6.27 0.44 18.07
N ALA A 386 -6.20 1.33 17.07
CA ALA A 386 -5.46 1.12 15.83
C ALA A 386 -3.95 1.41 15.95
N VAL A 387 -3.55 2.24 16.91
CA VAL A 387 -2.16 2.70 17.06
C VAL A 387 -1.18 1.57 17.35
N GLY A 388 -1.57 0.57 18.15
CA GLY A 388 -0.73 -0.59 18.48
C GLY A 388 -0.79 -1.75 17.47
N ASP A 389 -1.48 -1.58 16.34
CA ASP A 389 -1.68 -2.65 15.35
C ASP A 389 -0.75 -2.47 14.15
N SER A 390 -0.06 -3.54 13.73
CA SER A 390 0.91 -3.54 12.62
C SER A 390 0.41 -4.25 11.37
N HIS A 391 -0.78 -4.87 11.40
CA HIS A 391 -1.19 -5.82 10.37
C HIS A 391 -1.81 -5.17 9.12
N PHE A 392 -2.12 -3.86 9.15
CA PHE A 392 -2.81 -3.13 8.09
C PHE A 392 -2.01 -1.93 7.58
N ALA A 393 -2.15 -1.62 6.29
CA ALA A 393 -1.52 -0.43 5.70
C ALA A 393 -2.03 0.87 6.36
N SER A 394 -3.29 0.92 6.77
CA SER A 394 -3.86 2.09 7.47
C SER A 394 -3.33 2.28 8.88
N THR A 395 -3.11 1.21 9.66
CA THR A 395 -2.58 1.32 11.03
C THR A 395 -1.12 1.75 11.01
N PHE A 396 -0.36 1.26 10.03
CA PHE A 396 0.98 1.74 9.70
C PHE A 396 0.99 3.23 9.29
N MET A 397 0.09 3.67 8.41
CA MET A 397 -0.03 5.10 8.04
C MET A 397 -0.46 6.00 9.22
N ILE A 398 -1.32 5.48 10.10
CA ILE A 398 -1.70 6.11 11.38
C ILE A 398 -0.47 6.30 12.28
N HIS A 399 0.35 5.26 12.45
CA HIS A 399 1.58 5.30 13.24
C HIS A 399 2.58 6.31 12.68
N VAL A 400 2.83 6.27 11.37
CA VAL A 400 3.69 7.22 10.64
C VAL A 400 3.22 8.67 10.81
N PHE A 401 1.91 8.93 10.69
CA PHE A 401 1.33 10.27 10.88
C PHE A 401 1.48 10.77 12.32
N LEU A 402 1.12 9.94 13.31
CA LEU A 402 1.18 10.35 14.72
C LEU A 402 2.63 10.50 15.22
N TYR A 403 3.55 9.64 14.78
CA TYR A 403 4.97 9.76 15.10
C TYR A 403 5.56 11.05 14.51
N SER A 404 5.23 11.35 13.25
CA SER A 404 5.57 12.63 12.60
C SER A 404 5.02 13.84 13.35
N LYS A 405 3.77 13.77 13.84
CA LYS A 405 3.16 14.82 14.67
C LYS A 405 3.78 14.91 16.07
N GLY A 406 4.23 13.80 16.66
CA GLY A 406 5.00 13.77 17.90
C GLY A 406 6.34 14.47 17.77
N ILE A 407 7.10 14.17 16.71
CA ILE A 407 8.36 14.87 16.36
C ILE A 407 8.12 16.37 16.19
N LEU A 408 7.14 16.77 15.37
CA LEU A 408 6.79 18.19 15.20
C LEU A 408 6.44 18.85 16.54
N SER A 409 5.59 18.23 17.34
CA SER A 409 5.16 18.75 18.63
C SER A 409 6.34 19.01 19.58
N VAL A 410 7.33 18.12 19.64
CA VAL A 410 8.55 18.34 20.44
C VAL A 410 9.40 19.49 19.87
N LEU A 411 9.63 19.52 18.54
CA LEU A 411 10.40 20.57 17.87
C LEU A 411 9.75 21.96 18.00
N GLU A 412 8.42 22.06 17.87
CA GLU A 412 7.67 23.32 17.96
C GLU A 412 7.66 23.91 19.37
N ARG A 413 7.72 23.06 20.41
CA ARG A 413 7.82 23.51 21.81
C ARG A 413 9.22 24.01 22.17
N GLY A 414 10.26 23.61 21.43
CA GLY A 414 11.65 24.03 21.66
C GLY A 414 12.17 23.72 23.05
N LYS A 415 11.62 22.67 23.69
CA LYS A 415 11.84 22.31 25.09
C LYS A 415 11.76 20.80 25.24
N ILE A 416 12.52 20.27 26.19
CA ILE A 416 12.42 18.86 26.56
C ILE A 416 11.05 18.63 27.20
N ALA A 417 10.14 18.01 26.45
CA ALA A 417 8.82 17.67 26.96
C ALA A 417 8.94 16.70 28.15
N LEU A 418 8.24 17.05 29.22
CA LEU A 418 8.49 16.60 30.60
C LEU A 418 8.15 15.11 30.79
N ALA A 419 8.66 14.51 31.87
CA ALA A 419 8.43 13.09 32.19
C ALA A 419 6.94 12.78 32.41
N GLU A 420 6.18 13.75 32.89
CA GLU A 420 4.75 13.67 33.16
C GLU A 420 4.02 14.94 32.66
N TRP A 421 2.74 14.78 32.32
CA TRP A 421 1.90 15.89 31.85
C TRP A 421 1.68 16.93 32.95
N GLY A 422 2.16 18.15 32.70
CA GLY A 422 2.00 19.31 33.60
C GLY A 422 3.08 19.50 34.67
N ASP A 423 4.11 18.65 34.72
CA ASP A 423 5.21 18.68 35.71
C ASP A 423 5.87 20.10 35.81
N THR A 424 6.45 21.23 36.24
CA THR A 424 6.98 22.24 35.33
C THR A 424 8.48 22.53 35.56
N GLU A 425 9.24 21.55 36.04
CA GLU A 425 10.67 21.73 36.41
C GLU A 425 11.62 21.10 35.38
N GLY A 426 11.31 19.89 34.90
CA GLY A 426 12.13 19.22 33.88
C GLY A 426 13.53 18.78 34.34
N PRO A 427 14.37 18.29 33.40
CA PRO A 427 15.69 17.73 33.69
C PRO A 427 16.80 18.78 33.90
N GLY A 428 16.49 20.08 33.88
CA GLY A 428 17.47 21.15 34.12
C GLY A 428 18.52 21.36 33.01
N ILE A 429 18.24 20.91 31.77
CA ILE A 429 19.07 21.09 30.57
C ILE A 429 18.24 21.65 29.41
N ASP A 430 18.88 22.36 28.48
CA ASP A 430 18.23 22.95 27.31
C ASP A 430 17.92 21.90 26.22
N PHE A 431 17.08 22.25 25.24
CA PHE A 431 16.63 21.29 24.22
C PHE A 431 17.77 20.83 23.28
N GLU A 432 18.71 21.72 22.99
CA GLU A 432 19.94 21.41 22.26
C GLU A 432 20.83 20.41 23.02
N ASP A 433 20.91 20.53 24.37
CA ASP A 433 21.72 19.65 25.21
C ASP A 433 21.14 18.23 25.27
N LEU A 434 19.80 18.06 25.19
CA LEU A 434 19.14 16.74 25.12
C LEU A 434 19.75 15.84 24.04
N LEU A 435 20.26 16.43 22.96
CA LEU A 435 20.74 15.71 21.79
C LEU A 435 22.23 15.31 21.91
N THR A 436 22.82 15.50 23.09
CA THR A 436 24.21 15.09 23.43
C THR A 436 24.25 13.82 24.29
N PRO A 437 25.32 13.02 24.25
CA PRO A 437 25.48 11.84 25.13
C PRO A 437 25.38 12.18 26.63
N GLU A 438 25.79 13.37 27.03
CA GLU A 438 25.71 13.90 28.39
C GLU A 438 24.26 14.23 28.76
N GLY A 439 23.56 15.03 27.94
CA GLY A 439 22.17 15.43 28.19
C GLY A 439 21.18 14.25 28.14
N LEU A 440 21.44 13.25 27.29
CA LEU A 440 20.69 11.99 27.31
C LEU A 440 20.84 11.24 28.65
N GLU A 441 22.00 11.30 29.31
CA GLU A 441 22.16 10.68 30.64
C GLU A 441 21.43 11.47 31.73
N ILE A 442 21.45 12.81 31.65
CA ILE A 442 20.73 13.68 32.57
C ILE A 442 19.21 13.44 32.44
N TYR A 443 18.68 13.37 31.21
CA TYR A 443 17.28 13.07 30.96
C TYR A 443 16.90 11.64 31.38
N ALA A 444 17.78 10.65 31.17
CA ALA A 444 17.55 9.28 31.66
C ALA A 444 17.67 9.15 33.20
N GLY A 445 18.47 10.00 33.86
CA GLY A 445 18.51 10.13 35.31
C GLY A 445 17.18 10.69 35.82
N TYR A 446 16.77 11.84 35.29
CA TYR A 446 15.52 12.54 35.58
C TYR A 446 14.28 11.63 35.40
N LEU A 447 14.17 10.92 34.28
CA LEU A 447 13.07 9.98 34.03
C LEU A 447 13.02 8.85 35.07
N ASN A 448 14.19 8.36 35.50
CA ASN A 448 14.29 7.32 36.52
C ASN A 448 13.94 7.85 37.93
N GLU A 449 14.30 9.09 38.26
CA GLU A 449 13.88 9.77 39.50
C GLU A 449 12.37 10.03 39.55
N LYS A 450 11.75 10.33 38.41
CA LYS A 450 10.29 10.40 38.23
C LYS A 450 9.62 9.02 38.12
N GLY A 451 10.35 7.92 38.33
CA GLY A 451 9.83 6.54 38.32
C GLY A 451 9.54 5.95 36.94
N ASN A 452 9.79 6.69 35.86
CA ASN A 452 9.57 6.24 34.47
C ASN A 452 10.79 5.45 33.95
N VAL A 453 11.02 4.28 34.56
CA VAL A 453 12.20 3.43 34.31
C VAL A 453 12.29 3.00 32.85
N SER A 454 11.17 2.63 32.22
CA SER A 454 11.15 2.19 30.81
C SER A 454 11.59 3.32 29.85
N ALA A 455 11.11 4.55 30.06
CA ALA A 455 11.60 5.71 29.29
C ALA A 455 13.09 5.96 29.55
N ALA A 456 13.56 5.86 30.80
CA ALA A 456 14.98 6.01 31.12
C ALA A 456 15.88 4.95 30.47
N GLU A 457 15.41 3.69 30.37
CA GLU A 457 16.10 2.62 29.65
C GLU A 457 16.07 2.84 28.13
N HIS A 458 14.95 3.31 27.57
CA HIS A 458 14.85 3.70 26.17
C HIS A 458 15.83 4.85 25.82
N VAL A 459 15.89 5.92 26.62
CA VAL A 459 16.86 7.01 26.40
C VAL A 459 18.31 6.48 26.43
N ARG A 460 18.62 5.49 27.28
CA ARG A 460 19.94 4.82 27.31
C ARG A 460 20.16 3.82 26.16
N LYS A 461 19.11 3.23 25.57
CA LYS A 461 19.17 2.47 24.30
C LYS A 461 19.57 3.43 23.19
N VAL A 462 18.84 4.53 23.05
CA VAL A 462 19.04 5.56 22.03
C VAL A 462 20.42 6.22 22.13
N LYS A 463 20.88 6.57 23.33
CA LYS A 463 22.24 7.10 23.56
C LYS A 463 23.36 6.23 22.98
N LYS A 464 23.21 4.90 22.95
CA LYS A 464 24.21 3.99 22.38
C LYS A 464 24.33 4.12 20.87
N MET A 465 23.30 4.63 20.18
CA MET A 465 23.28 4.83 18.72
C MET A 465 24.05 6.09 18.28
N LEU A 466 24.59 6.87 19.22
CA LEU A 466 25.48 8.01 18.94
C LEU A 466 26.98 7.65 18.96
N ASN A 467 27.34 6.37 19.12
CA ASN A 467 28.72 5.87 19.21
C ASN A 467 28.99 4.78 18.16
#